data_AF-A0A0M0BWS2-F1
#
_entry.id   AF-A0A0M0BWS2-F1
#
_cell.length_a   1.000
_cell.length_b   1.000
_cell.length_c   1.000
_cell.angle_alpha   90.00
_cell.angle_beta   90.00
_cell.angle_gamma   90.00
#
_symmetry.space_group_name_H-M   'P 1'
#
loop_
_entity.id
_entity.type
_entity.pdbx_description
1 polymer ?
#
loop_
_entity_poly.entity_id
_entity_poly.type
_entity_poly.pdbx_seq_one_letter_code
_entity_poly.pdbx_strand_id
1 'polypeptide(L)'
;MISWKHSFNRLNEEFEMVQKKKQALDNLYETGRISQSTHDSFNNDIDIVLKEIEKQQDALLNKMQKTTKELDDQIMILETLLANYEIQHAVGEIEEDNYQNEIHILNTGLDSAKRELEKVKEAVCQLTLNFEPKITEPINDNIIVEEEPLQAIPSTLENPEDPKEIKDDIAPTPEICIPQPNLTIDSAISEIAENETIPTIEIETPEQVDDSVQADVVPETVPEVLESDLSVDDSVQADGSG
;
A
#
# COMPACT_ATOMS: atom_id res chain seq x y z
N MET A 1 4.18 3.25 6.41
CA MET A 1 3.11 3.72 5.49
C MET A 1 3.57 3.94 4.04
N ILE A 2 4.77 3.48 3.65
CA ILE A 2 5.36 3.74 2.33
C ILE A 2 4.85 2.78 1.23
N SER A 3 4.26 1.64 1.63
CA SER A 3 3.95 0.55 0.68
C SER A 3 2.85 0.87 -0.32
N TRP A 4 1.85 1.69 0.02
CA TRP A 4 0.78 2.05 -0.94
C TRP A 4 1.28 3.03 -2.00
N LYS A 5 2.16 3.96 -1.65
CA LYS A 5 2.75 4.95 -2.59
C LYS A 5 3.56 4.26 -3.68
N HIS A 6 4.37 3.27 -3.29
CA HIS A 6 5.11 2.48 -4.26
C HIS A 6 4.20 1.66 -5.17
N SER A 7 3.16 1.02 -4.62
CA SER A 7 2.17 0.30 -5.43
C SER A 7 1.46 1.23 -6.41
N PHE A 8 1.07 2.43 -5.97
CA PHE A 8 0.43 3.45 -6.81
C PHE A 8 1.33 3.86 -7.98
N ASN A 9 2.57 4.27 -7.70
CA ASN A 9 3.51 4.69 -8.74
C ASN A 9 3.79 3.57 -9.75
N ARG A 10 4.05 2.36 -9.25
CA ARG A 10 4.30 1.19 -10.10
C ARG A 10 3.11 0.89 -11.00
N LEU A 11 1.89 0.89 -10.45
CA LEU A 11 0.69 0.59 -11.21
C LEU A 11 0.43 1.65 -12.30
N ASN A 12 0.66 2.93 -11.98
CA ASN A 12 0.54 4.01 -12.96
C ASN A 12 1.56 3.86 -14.10
N GLU A 13 2.82 3.53 -13.79
CA GLU A 13 3.86 3.28 -14.79
C GLU A 13 3.51 2.07 -15.69
N GLU A 14 3.03 0.98 -15.10
CA GLU A 14 2.61 -0.22 -15.84
C GLU A 14 1.43 0.09 -16.78
N PHE A 15 0.43 0.81 -16.29
CA PHE A 15 -0.72 1.23 -17.08
C PHE A 15 -0.34 2.13 -18.26
N GLU A 16 0.50 3.15 -18.03
CA GLU A 16 1.01 4.02 -19.09
C GLU A 16 1.78 3.22 -20.15
N MET A 17 2.58 2.24 -19.74
CA MET A 17 3.33 1.41 -20.67
C MET A 17 2.40 0.56 -21.54
N VAL A 18 1.34 -0.01 -20.96
CA VAL A 18 0.36 -0.80 -21.70
C VAL A 18 -0.42 0.09 -22.69
N GLN A 19 -0.82 1.29 -22.29
CA GLN A 19 -1.45 2.25 -23.21
C GLN A 19 -0.54 2.62 -24.39
N LYS A 20 0.74 2.90 -24.11
CA LYS A 20 1.74 3.19 -25.18
C LYS A 20 1.92 2.00 -26.12
N LYS A 21 1.94 0.78 -25.59
CA LYS A 21 2.00 -0.46 -26.40
C LYS A 21 0.77 -0.63 -27.27
N LYS A 22 -0.43 -0.40 -26.73
CA LYS A 22 -1.70 -0.46 -27.46
C LYS A 22 -1.70 0.55 -28.62
N GLN A 23 -1.38 1.81 -28.33
CA GLN A 23 -1.29 2.84 -29.36
C GLN A 23 -0.25 2.51 -30.44
N ALA A 24 0.90 1.97 -30.07
CA ALA A 24 1.91 1.54 -31.04
C ALA A 24 1.41 0.38 -31.91
N LEU A 25 0.71 -0.58 -31.33
CA LEU A 25 0.10 -1.71 -32.05
C LEU A 25 -0.96 -1.24 -33.05
N ASP A 26 -1.83 -0.34 -32.63
CA ASP A 26 -2.89 0.24 -33.48
C ASP A 26 -2.28 1.00 -34.68
N ASN A 27 -1.26 1.83 -34.43
CA ASN A 27 -0.53 2.53 -35.51
C ASN A 27 0.13 1.56 -36.51
N LEU A 28 0.69 0.44 -36.03
CA LEU A 28 1.31 -0.55 -36.92
C LEU A 28 0.25 -1.25 -37.80
N TYR A 29 -0.95 -1.46 -37.27
CA TYR A 29 -2.05 -2.03 -38.00
C TYR A 29 -2.62 -1.03 -39.03
N GLU A 30 -2.88 0.22 -38.62
CA GLU A 30 -3.36 1.30 -39.49
C GLU A 30 -2.40 1.59 -40.66
N THR A 31 -1.09 1.52 -40.43
CA THR A 31 -0.07 1.67 -41.48
C THR A 31 0.11 0.43 -42.36
N GLY A 32 -0.66 -0.63 -42.12
CA GLY A 32 -0.61 -1.88 -42.88
C GLY A 32 0.68 -2.69 -42.68
N ARG A 33 1.47 -2.38 -41.64
CA ARG A 33 2.74 -3.07 -41.36
C ARG A 33 2.55 -4.43 -40.74
N ILE A 34 1.41 -4.66 -40.08
CA ILE A 34 1.01 -5.94 -39.51
C ILE A 34 -0.37 -6.34 -40.04
N SER A 35 -0.66 -7.65 -40.03
CA SER A 35 -1.96 -8.18 -40.42
C SER A 35 -2.99 -8.03 -39.30
N GLN A 36 -4.28 -8.08 -39.65
CA GLN A 36 -5.39 -8.15 -38.67
C GLN A 36 -5.16 -9.25 -37.64
N SER A 37 -4.85 -10.47 -38.09
CA SER A 37 -4.67 -11.61 -37.19
C SER A 37 -3.53 -11.40 -36.19
N THR A 38 -2.47 -10.70 -36.59
CA THR A 38 -1.37 -10.34 -35.69
C THR A 38 -1.80 -9.27 -34.69
N HIS A 39 -2.50 -8.23 -35.17
CA HIS A 39 -3.07 -7.18 -34.31
C HIS A 39 -4.01 -7.77 -33.25
N ASP A 40 -4.97 -8.60 -33.67
CA ASP A 40 -5.94 -9.24 -32.77
C ASP A 40 -5.28 -10.07 -31.67
N SER A 41 -4.24 -10.85 -32.02
CA SER A 41 -3.50 -11.67 -31.06
C SER A 41 -2.82 -10.82 -29.98
N PHE A 42 -2.11 -9.77 -30.38
CA PHE A 42 -1.45 -8.87 -29.42
C PHE A 42 -2.46 -8.03 -28.64
N ASN A 43 -3.58 -7.65 -29.25
CA ASN A 43 -4.62 -6.90 -28.57
C ASN A 43 -5.28 -7.77 -27.48
N ASN A 44 -5.51 -9.05 -27.74
CA ASN A 44 -5.99 -9.99 -26.71
C ASN A 44 -5.00 -10.11 -25.53
N ASP A 45 -3.69 -10.18 -25.80
CA ASP A 45 -2.68 -10.19 -24.73
C ASP A 45 -2.67 -8.88 -23.93
N ILE A 46 -2.80 -7.74 -24.61
CA ILE A 46 -2.92 -6.42 -23.98
C ILE A 46 -4.18 -6.35 -23.11
N ASP A 47 -5.31 -6.87 -23.57
CA ASP A 47 -6.57 -6.88 -22.83
C ASP A 47 -6.48 -7.78 -21.58
N ILE A 48 -5.73 -8.89 -21.65
CA ILE A 48 -5.44 -9.72 -20.46
C ILE A 48 -4.62 -8.93 -19.44
N VAL A 49 -3.58 -8.22 -19.88
CA VAL A 49 -2.76 -7.39 -18.99
C VAL A 49 -3.57 -6.24 -18.39
N LEU A 50 -4.44 -5.59 -19.18
CA LEU A 50 -5.34 -4.54 -18.69
C LEU A 50 -6.26 -5.03 -17.58
N LYS A 51 -6.87 -6.22 -17.74
CA LYS A 51 -7.71 -6.82 -16.69
C LYS A 51 -6.96 -7.11 -15.40
N GLU A 52 -5.70 -7.53 -15.50
CA GLU A 52 -4.87 -7.73 -14.30
C GLU A 52 -4.51 -6.40 -13.64
N ILE A 53 -4.25 -5.35 -14.42
CA ILE A 53 -4.04 -3.99 -13.91
C ILE A 53 -5.28 -3.47 -13.20
N GLU A 54 -6.48 -3.64 -13.76
CA GLU A 54 -7.76 -3.26 -13.13
C GLU A 54 -7.96 -3.99 -11.80
N LYS A 55 -7.67 -5.28 -11.75
CA LYS A 55 -7.73 -6.05 -10.50
C LYS A 55 -6.73 -5.55 -9.45
N GLN A 56 -5.52 -5.18 -9.87
CA GLN A 56 -4.52 -4.61 -8.97
C GLN A 56 -4.92 -3.21 -8.49
N GLN A 57 -5.56 -2.42 -9.35
CA GLN A 57 -6.14 -1.13 -9.02
C GLN A 57 -7.21 -1.28 -7.93
N ASP A 58 -8.17 -2.18 -8.10
CA ASP A 58 -9.21 -2.46 -7.12
C ASP A 58 -8.61 -2.90 -5.77
N ALA A 59 -7.62 -3.79 -5.80
CA ALA A 59 -6.94 -4.24 -4.59
C ALA A 59 -6.21 -3.08 -3.89
N LEU A 60 -5.56 -2.20 -4.64
CA LEU A 60 -4.90 -1.02 -4.10
C LEU A 60 -5.90 -0.01 -3.54
N LEU A 61 -7.03 0.21 -4.22
CA LEU A 61 -8.10 1.10 -3.77
C LEU A 61 -8.65 0.65 -2.42
N ASN A 62 -8.97 -0.64 -2.29
CA ASN A 62 -9.42 -1.23 -1.02
C ASN A 62 -8.39 -1.03 0.10
N LYS A 63 -7.10 -1.23 -0.20
CA LYS A 63 -6.00 -1.02 0.76
C LYS A 63 -5.89 0.44 1.18
N MET A 64 -6.04 1.38 0.24
CA MET A 64 -5.98 2.81 0.51
C MET A 64 -7.18 3.26 1.34
N GLN A 65 -8.40 2.79 1.04
CA GLN A 65 -9.58 3.06 1.86
C GLN A 65 -9.42 2.57 3.30
N LYS A 66 -8.85 1.36 3.50
CA LYS A 66 -8.50 0.88 4.85
C LYS A 66 -7.49 1.81 5.53
N THR A 67 -6.51 2.30 4.80
CA THR A 67 -5.49 3.23 5.32
C THR A 67 -6.10 4.58 5.69
N THR A 68 -7.05 5.09 4.89
CA THR A 68 -7.82 6.30 5.20
C THR A 68 -8.54 6.15 6.53
N LYS A 69 -9.28 5.05 6.72
CA LYS A 69 -10.00 4.78 7.96
C LYS A 69 -9.06 4.70 9.17
N GLU A 70 -7.95 3.97 9.02
CA GLU A 70 -6.94 3.84 10.08
C GLU A 70 -6.35 5.20 10.47
N LEU A 71 -6.08 6.08 9.50
CA LEU A 71 -5.60 7.44 9.76
C LEU A 71 -6.65 8.32 10.44
N ASP A 72 -7.93 8.22 10.05
CA ASP A 72 -9.03 8.91 10.72
C ASP A 72 -9.15 8.46 12.20
N ASP A 73 -9.05 7.15 12.46
CA ASP A 73 -9.07 6.59 13.81
C ASP A 73 -7.87 7.10 14.65
N GLN A 74 -6.68 7.15 14.06
CA GLN A 74 -5.48 7.70 14.71
C GLN A 74 -5.62 9.19 15.04
N ILE A 75 -6.19 9.98 14.13
CA ILE A 75 -6.48 11.40 14.35
C ILE A 75 -7.41 11.57 15.55
N MET A 76 -8.50 10.80 15.61
CA MET A 76 -9.45 10.84 16.73
C MET A 76 -8.78 10.50 18.07
N ILE A 77 -7.91 9.49 18.10
CA ILE A 77 -7.15 9.11 19.31
C ILE A 77 -6.23 10.25 19.75
N LEU A 78 -5.50 10.86 18.82
CA LEU A 78 -4.60 11.98 19.11
C LEU A 78 -5.37 13.20 19.63
N GLU A 79 -6.52 13.53 19.04
CA GLU A 79 -7.39 14.63 19.49
C GLU A 79 -7.96 14.36 20.89
N THR A 80 -8.35 13.11 21.17
CA THR A 80 -8.80 12.70 22.51
C THR A 80 -7.68 12.82 23.54
N LEU A 81 -6.47 12.40 23.18
CA LEU A 81 -5.32 12.47 24.08
C LEU A 81 -4.92 13.93 24.34
N LEU A 82 -4.90 14.78 23.31
CA LEU A 82 -4.71 16.22 23.45
C LEU A 82 -5.72 16.80 24.45
N ALA A 83 -7.01 16.53 24.26
CA ALA A 83 -8.06 17.02 25.17
C ALA A 83 -7.83 16.56 26.63
N ASN A 84 -7.34 15.34 26.84
CA ASN A 84 -7.00 14.84 28.17
C ASN A 84 -5.85 15.64 28.81
N TYR A 85 -4.77 15.88 28.07
CA TYR A 85 -3.65 16.70 28.54
C TYR A 85 -4.06 18.14 28.84
N GLU A 86 -4.93 18.72 28.02
CA GLU A 86 -5.50 20.06 28.27
C GLU A 86 -6.26 20.11 29.61
N ILE A 87 -7.07 19.09 29.90
CA ILE A 87 -7.81 19.00 31.15
C ILE A 87 -6.85 18.86 32.33
N GLN A 88 -5.91 17.92 32.27
CA GLN A 88 -4.92 17.67 33.34
C GLN A 88 -4.11 18.93 33.65
N HIS A 89 -3.69 19.67 32.62
CA HIS A 89 -2.97 20.92 32.80
C HIS A 89 -3.86 21.97 33.47
N ALA A 90 -5.10 22.13 33.00
CA ALA A 90 -6.04 23.10 33.54
C ALA A 90 -6.38 22.87 35.02
N VAL A 91 -6.38 21.61 35.48
CA VAL A 91 -6.58 21.26 36.91
C VAL A 91 -5.28 21.23 37.72
N GLY A 92 -4.13 21.49 37.08
CA GLY A 92 -2.82 21.50 37.73
C GLY A 92 -2.28 20.12 38.09
N GLU A 93 -2.76 19.05 37.44
CA GLU A 93 -2.27 17.69 37.61
C GLU A 93 -0.91 17.46 36.95
N ILE A 94 -0.55 18.27 35.96
CA ILE A 94 0.73 18.21 35.24
C ILE A 94 1.43 19.57 35.24
N GLU A 95 2.76 19.54 35.30
CA GLU A 95 3.62 20.72 35.25
C GLU A 95 3.72 21.28 33.81
N GLU A 96 3.92 22.59 33.68
CA GLU A 96 3.94 23.30 32.40
C GLU A 96 4.97 22.71 31.42
N ASP A 97 6.19 22.40 31.89
CA ASP A 97 7.25 21.88 31.01
C ASP A 97 6.88 20.51 30.41
N ASN A 98 6.29 19.63 31.21
CA ASN A 98 5.76 18.34 30.75
C ASN A 98 4.57 18.52 29.83
N TYR A 99 3.63 19.42 30.15
CA TYR A 99 2.49 19.71 29.29
C TYR A 99 2.95 20.20 27.91
N GLN A 100 3.87 21.17 27.85
CA GLN A 100 4.36 21.74 26.60
C GLN A 100 5.06 20.72 25.71
N ASN A 101 5.91 19.86 26.29
CA ASN A 101 6.59 18.82 25.54
C ASN A 101 5.58 17.81 24.95
N GLU A 102 4.60 17.38 25.74
CA GLU A 102 3.64 16.36 25.33
C GLU A 102 2.69 16.89 24.25
N ILE A 103 2.15 18.10 24.44
CA ILE A 103 1.31 18.76 23.45
C ILE A 103 2.07 19.00 22.14
N HIS A 104 3.35 19.38 22.20
CA HIS A 104 4.17 19.57 21.02
C HIS A 104 4.31 18.28 20.19
N ILE A 105 4.60 17.16 20.86
CA ILE A 105 4.72 15.84 20.22
C ILE A 105 3.38 15.42 19.61
N LEU A 106 2.29 15.56 20.37
CA LEU A 106 0.95 15.17 19.92
C LEU A 106 0.48 16.01 18.73
N ASN A 107 0.69 17.33 18.75
CA ASN A 107 0.37 18.20 17.63
C ASN A 107 1.19 17.85 16.38
N THR A 108 2.49 17.57 16.54
CA THR A 108 3.33 17.15 15.41
C THR A 108 2.83 15.84 14.80
N GLY A 109 2.44 14.87 15.63
CA GLY A 109 1.83 13.62 15.21
C GLY A 109 0.49 13.83 14.49
N LEU A 110 -0.38 14.68 15.05
CA LEU A 110 -1.70 15.01 14.52
C LEU A 110 -1.61 15.66 13.13
N ASP A 111 -0.73 16.66 12.99
CA ASP A 111 -0.48 17.32 11.72
C ASP A 111 0.08 16.36 10.67
N SER A 112 0.96 15.44 11.09
CA SER A 112 1.49 14.40 10.21
C SER A 112 0.39 13.45 9.72
N ALA A 113 -0.47 12.97 10.61
CA ALA A 113 -1.58 12.09 10.29
C ALA A 113 -2.58 12.78 9.34
N LYS A 114 -2.94 14.04 9.62
CA LYS A 114 -3.83 14.86 8.75
C LYS A 114 -3.24 15.04 7.35
N ARG A 115 -1.95 15.35 7.24
CA ARG A 115 -1.29 15.49 5.93
C ARG A 115 -1.24 14.17 5.16
N GLU A 116 -0.98 13.06 5.85
CA GLU A 116 -0.93 11.76 5.18
C GLU A 116 -2.31 11.30 4.73
N LEU A 117 -3.36 11.58 5.54
CA LEU A 117 -4.75 11.33 5.16
C LEU A 117 -5.12 12.06 3.87
N GLU A 118 -4.75 13.33 3.75
CA GLU A 118 -5.00 14.11 2.54
C GLU A 118 -4.30 13.49 1.32
N LYS A 119 -3.03 13.09 1.46
CA LYS A 119 -2.28 12.43 0.38
C LYS A 119 -2.93 11.11 -0.05
N VAL A 120 -3.42 10.32 0.90
CA VAL A 120 -4.12 9.06 0.58
C VAL A 120 -5.42 9.37 -0.17
N LYS A 121 -6.21 10.35 0.28
CA LYS A 121 -7.45 10.76 -0.38
C LYS A 121 -7.21 11.28 -1.80
N GLU A 122 -6.19 12.13 -1.97
CA GLU A 122 -5.78 12.62 -3.28
C GLU A 122 -5.40 11.47 -4.22
N ALA A 123 -4.56 10.55 -3.75
CA ALA A 123 -4.15 9.41 -4.56
C ALA A 123 -5.30 8.45 -4.88
N VAL A 124 -6.29 8.29 -3.98
CA VAL A 124 -7.53 7.54 -4.28
C VAL A 124 -8.29 8.19 -5.44
N CYS A 125 -8.44 9.52 -5.42
CA CYS A 125 -9.09 10.25 -6.51
C CYS A 125 -8.32 10.06 -7.83
N GLN A 126 -7.00 10.21 -7.82
CA GLN A 126 -6.17 10.00 -9.01
C GLN A 126 -6.27 8.56 -9.55
N LEU A 127 -6.23 7.56 -8.66
CA LEU A 127 -6.37 6.16 -9.02
C LEU A 127 -7.75 5.86 -9.64
N THR A 128 -8.79 6.59 -9.24
CA THR A 128 -10.13 6.41 -9.82
C THR A 128 -10.20 7.05 -11.21
N LEU A 129 -9.61 8.23 -11.39
CA LEU A 129 -9.66 8.98 -12.65
C LEU A 129 -8.75 8.39 -13.75
N ASN A 130 -7.55 7.92 -13.40
CA ASN A 130 -6.55 7.50 -14.40
C ASN A 130 -6.95 6.23 -15.17
N PHE A 131 -7.86 5.43 -14.62
CA PHE A 131 -8.23 4.12 -15.16
C PHE A 131 -9.68 4.09 -15.65
N GLU A 132 -10.39 5.22 -15.65
CA GLU A 132 -11.64 5.29 -16.39
C GLU A 132 -11.36 5.04 -17.88
N PRO A 133 -12.16 4.18 -18.55
CA PRO A 133 -12.06 4.06 -19.98
C PRO A 133 -12.41 5.41 -20.60
N LYS A 134 -11.45 6.03 -21.28
CA LYS A 134 -11.72 7.16 -22.16
C LYS A 134 -12.58 6.63 -23.31
N ILE A 135 -13.90 6.64 -23.12
CA ILE A 135 -14.87 6.30 -24.16
C ILE A 135 -14.70 7.32 -25.28
N THR A 136 -13.95 6.93 -26.31
CA THR A 136 -14.05 7.51 -27.64
C THR A 136 -15.29 6.91 -28.30
N GLU A 137 -16.42 7.58 -28.17
CA GLU A 137 -17.47 7.59 -29.20
C GLU A 137 -17.46 9.00 -29.80
N PRO A 138 -17.45 9.15 -31.14
CA PRO A 138 -18.71 8.93 -31.87
C PRO A 138 -18.54 8.50 -33.35
N ILE A 139 -19.31 7.52 -33.86
CA ILE A 139 -19.89 7.58 -35.22
C ILE A 139 -21.23 6.83 -35.28
N ASN A 140 -22.27 7.60 -35.59
CA ASN A 140 -23.57 7.28 -36.19
C ASN A 140 -23.79 5.87 -36.75
N ASP A 141 -24.99 5.32 -36.51
CA ASP A 141 -25.97 5.19 -37.59
C ASP A 141 -27.42 5.19 -37.08
N ASN A 142 -28.22 6.03 -37.74
CA ASN A 142 -29.68 6.05 -37.67
C ASN A 142 -30.24 4.69 -38.09
N ILE A 143 -30.99 4.02 -37.21
CA ILE A 143 -32.12 3.18 -37.61
C ILE A 143 -33.32 3.57 -36.75
N ILE A 144 -34.22 4.35 -37.36
CA ILE A 144 -35.58 4.63 -36.91
C ILE A 144 -36.44 3.44 -37.31
N VAL A 145 -37.03 2.73 -36.34
CA VAL A 145 -38.28 1.91 -36.41
C VAL A 145 -38.62 1.63 -34.93
N GLU A 146 -39.78 1.82 -34.31
CA GLU A 146 -41.13 2.32 -34.62
C GLU A 146 -41.85 2.30 -33.25
N GLU A 147 -42.49 3.40 -32.84
CA GLU A 147 -43.41 3.41 -31.70
C GLU A 147 -44.73 2.76 -32.11
N GLU A 148 -45.33 1.89 -31.28
CA GLU A 148 -46.74 2.07 -30.93
C GLU A 148 -47.11 1.47 -29.55
N PRO A 149 -48.07 2.09 -28.84
CA PRO A 149 -48.36 1.88 -27.41
C PRO A 149 -49.67 1.12 -27.16
N LEU A 150 -49.86 0.50 -25.99
CA LEU A 150 -51.22 0.23 -25.47
C LEU A 150 -51.30 0.26 -23.92
N GLN A 151 -51.99 1.30 -23.42
CA GLN A 151 -53.08 1.33 -22.40
C GLN A 151 -52.74 0.92 -20.93
N ALA A 152 -52.81 1.83 -19.93
CA ALA A 152 -54.00 2.33 -19.20
C ALA A 152 -54.79 1.18 -18.52
N ILE A 153 -55.10 1.11 -17.20
CA ILE A 153 -55.49 2.08 -16.15
C ILE A 153 -55.54 1.36 -14.77
N PRO A 154 -55.75 2.07 -13.63
CA PRO A 154 -55.32 1.71 -12.28
C PRO A 154 -56.40 1.07 -11.40
N SER A 155 -56.06 0.66 -10.18
CA SER A 155 -57.01 0.57 -9.07
C SER A 155 -56.35 0.94 -7.74
N THR A 156 -57.00 1.89 -7.08
CA THR A 156 -56.74 2.49 -5.77
C THR A 156 -57.73 1.89 -4.75
N LEU A 157 -57.50 2.18 -3.46
CA LEU A 157 -58.31 1.89 -2.25
C LEU A 157 -58.11 0.45 -1.71
N GLU A 158 -57.91 0.20 -0.42
CA GLU A 158 -58.48 0.84 0.76
C GLU A 158 -57.62 0.50 2.01
N ASN A 159 -57.42 1.48 2.89
CA ASN A 159 -57.04 1.36 4.33
C ASN A 159 -58.29 0.83 5.12
N PRO A 160 -58.41 0.81 6.47
CA PRO A 160 -57.49 1.01 7.60
C PRO A 160 -57.71 0.03 8.80
N GLU A 161 -57.07 0.34 9.95
CA GLU A 161 -57.56 0.12 11.33
C GLU A 161 -57.42 -1.31 11.92
N ASP A 162 -56.98 -1.57 13.16
CA ASP A 162 -56.74 -0.73 14.35
C ASP A 162 -55.89 -1.58 15.37
N PRO A 163 -55.66 -1.17 16.64
CA PRO A 163 -54.37 -1.18 17.34
C PRO A 163 -54.49 -2.02 18.62
N LYS A 164 -53.46 -2.08 19.48
CA LYS A 164 -53.66 -2.03 20.94
C LYS A 164 -52.43 -1.44 21.64
N GLU A 165 -52.69 -0.28 22.23
CA GLU A 165 -52.05 0.36 23.38
C GLU A 165 -52.08 -0.59 24.61
N ILE A 166 -51.11 -0.61 25.52
CA ILE A 166 -51.07 0.06 26.86
C ILE A 166 -49.76 -0.47 27.51
N LYS A 167 -48.73 0.35 27.77
CA LYS A 167 -48.43 1.20 28.95
C LYS A 167 -48.22 0.45 30.29
N ASP A 168 -47.07 0.74 30.91
CA ASP A 168 -46.79 0.97 32.36
C ASP A 168 -45.34 0.51 32.63
N ASP A 169 -44.34 1.39 32.65
CA ASP A 169 -43.93 2.38 33.68
C ASP A 169 -42.94 1.79 34.72
N ILE A 170 -42.00 2.65 35.13
CA ILE A 170 -41.15 2.63 36.32
C ILE A 170 -39.74 1.99 36.18
N ALA A 171 -38.76 2.90 36.11
CA ALA A 171 -37.34 2.68 36.41
C ALA A 171 -37.10 2.27 37.88
N PRO A 172 -35.94 1.67 38.22
CA PRO A 172 -34.83 2.53 38.65
C PRO A 172 -33.44 2.07 38.16
N THR A 173 -32.56 3.06 38.05
CA THR A 173 -31.11 3.02 37.86
C THR A 173 -30.41 2.06 38.85
N PRO A 174 -29.32 1.39 38.42
CA PRO A 174 -28.06 1.64 39.12
C PRO A 174 -26.82 1.74 38.19
N GLU A 175 -25.90 2.59 38.64
CA GLU A 175 -24.43 2.56 38.45
C GLU A 175 -23.84 2.52 37.03
N ILE A 176 -23.31 3.68 36.64
CA ILE A 176 -22.31 3.84 35.58
C ILE A 176 -21.02 3.16 36.04
N CYS A 177 -20.68 2.03 35.43
CA CYS A 177 -19.37 1.40 35.55
C CYS A 177 -18.41 2.09 34.57
N ILE A 178 -17.46 2.87 35.10
CA ILE A 178 -16.33 3.41 34.32
C ILE A 178 -15.24 2.34 34.29
N PRO A 179 -14.90 1.73 33.13
CA PRO A 179 -13.74 0.86 33.06
C PRO A 179 -12.47 1.72 33.04
N GLN A 180 -11.70 1.68 34.13
CA GLN A 180 -10.31 2.12 34.14
C GLN A 180 -9.44 1.12 33.35
N PRO A 181 -8.63 1.55 32.37
CA PRO A 181 -7.59 0.68 31.83
C PRO A 181 -6.39 0.66 32.79
N ASN A 182 -6.27 -0.42 33.55
CA ASN A 182 -5.08 -0.70 34.36
C ASN A 182 -3.92 -1.10 33.42
N LEU A 183 -2.95 -0.21 33.24
CA LEU A 183 -1.66 -0.54 32.62
C LEU A 183 -0.68 -0.93 33.73
N THR A 184 -0.55 -2.23 33.98
CA THR A 184 0.60 -2.78 34.72
C THR A 184 1.58 -3.34 33.69
N ILE A 185 2.56 -2.51 33.31
CA ILE A 185 3.80 -2.99 32.70
C ILE A 185 4.72 -3.30 33.87
N ASP A 186 4.93 -4.57 34.15
CA ASP A 186 6.05 -5.00 34.97
C ASP A 186 6.96 -5.93 34.18
N SER A 187 8.23 -5.57 34.28
CA SER A 187 9.39 -6.12 33.62
C SER A 187 9.73 -7.49 34.22
N ALA A 188 9.94 -8.50 33.37
CA ALA A 188 10.73 -9.67 33.74
C ALA A 188 11.34 -10.32 32.49
N ILE A 189 12.55 -9.88 32.16
CA ILE A 189 13.54 -10.70 31.47
C ILE A 189 13.99 -11.76 32.48
N SER A 190 13.81 -13.05 32.15
CA SER A 190 14.85 -14.09 32.28
C SER A 190 14.30 -15.49 31.98
N GLU A 191 14.94 -16.12 30.98
CA GLU A 191 15.61 -17.43 31.16
C GLU A 191 14.74 -18.66 31.45
N ILE A 192 14.43 -19.43 30.39
CA ILE A 192 14.38 -20.89 30.46
C ILE A 192 15.06 -21.48 29.22
N ALA A 193 16.24 -22.07 29.44
CA ALA A 193 16.89 -23.01 28.56
C ALA A 193 16.65 -24.45 29.08
N GLU A 194 16.85 -25.42 28.18
CA GLU A 194 16.92 -26.88 28.37
C GLU A 194 15.59 -27.65 28.38
N ASN A 195 15.39 -28.80 27.70
CA ASN A 195 16.11 -29.55 26.66
C ASN A 195 15.19 -30.72 26.20
N GLU A 196 15.59 -31.40 25.12
CA GLU A 196 15.22 -32.74 24.62
C GLU A 196 14.12 -32.77 23.53
N THR A 197 14.29 -33.38 22.34
CA THR A 197 15.15 -34.52 21.94
C THR A 197 15.51 -34.47 20.44
N ILE A 198 16.71 -34.96 20.10
CA ILE A 198 17.34 -35.12 18.76
C ILE A 198 17.02 -36.52 18.17
N PRO A 199 17.15 -36.74 16.85
CA PRO A 199 18.23 -37.64 16.34
C PRO A 199 18.92 -37.02 15.10
N THR A 200 20.23 -36.75 15.10
CA THR A 200 21.41 -37.62 14.88
C THR A 200 21.41 -38.29 13.51
N ILE A 201 22.42 -37.96 12.69
CA ILE A 201 23.44 -38.89 12.13
C ILE A 201 24.57 -38.04 11.50
N GLU A 202 25.77 -38.17 12.05
CA GLU A 202 27.07 -37.81 11.48
C GLU A 202 27.49 -38.82 10.39
N ILE A 203 28.46 -38.49 9.54
CA ILE A 203 29.78 -39.17 9.49
C ILE A 203 30.65 -38.55 8.38
N GLU A 204 31.90 -38.32 8.76
CA GLU A 204 33.05 -37.80 8.01
C GLU A 204 33.52 -38.66 6.82
N THR A 205 34.17 -37.96 5.88
CA THR A 205 35.39 -38.26 5.11
C THR A 205 35.98 -39.68 5.12
N PRO A 206 36.55 -40.12 3.98
CA PRO A 206 37.99 -40.41 4.02
C PRO A 206 38.77 -39.95 2.77
N GLU A 207 39.96 -39.42 3.02
CA GLU A 207 41.09 -39.31 2.09
C GLU A 207 41.86 -40.65 2.09
N GLN A 208 42.35 -41.12 0.92
CA GLN A 208 43.59 -41.90 0.72
C GLN A 208 43.83 -42.21 -0.79
N VAL A 209 44.83 -41.51 -1.35
CA VAL A 209 45.95 -41.91 -2.23
C VAL A 209 45.93 -43.31 -2.91
N ASP A 210 46.08 -43.41 -4.24
CA ASP A 210 47.35 -43.74 -4.97
C ASP A 210 47.14 -44.13 -6.47
N ASP A 211 48.11 -43.68 -7.26
CA ASP A 211 48.75 -44.19 -8.48
C ASP A 211 48.12 -44.21 -9.90
N SER A 212 48.85 -43.48 -10.77
CA SER A 212 49.37 -43.90 -12.10
C SER A 212 48.60 -43.69 -13.43
N VAL A 213 49.10 -42.69 -14.21
CA VAL A 213 49.77 -42.82 -15.54
C VAL A 213 49.32 -41.85 -16.66
N GLN A 214 50.29 -41.00 -17.04
CA GLN A 214 50.68 -40.41 -18.35
C GLN A 214 49.75 -39.48 -19.16
N ALA A 215 50.21 -38.23 -19.34
CA ALA A 215 50.91 -37.70 -20.54
C ALA A 215 51.18 -36.19 -20.29
N ASP A 216 52.38 -35.74 -19.93
CA ASP A 216 53.54 -35.46 -20.81
C ASP A 216 53.22 -34.54 -21.99
N VAL A 217 53.43 -33.21 -21.84
CA VAL A 217 54.30 -32.34 -22.67
C VAL A 217 54.65 -31.07 -21.86
N VAL A 218 55.94 -30.72 -21.88
CA VAL A 218 56.72 -29.66 -21.19
C VAL A 218 57.40 -28.81 -22.31
N PRO A 219 58.07 -27.63 -22.13
CA PRO A 219 58.01 -26.50 -21.17
C PRO A 219 58.06 -25.07 -21.82
N GLU A 220 58.27 -24.06 -20.96
CA GLU A 220 59.07 -22.81 -21.12
C GLU A 220 58.33 -21.57 -21.68
N THR A 221 58.18 -20.48 -20.93
CA THR A 221 59.25 -19.60 -20.37
C THR A 221 58.68 -18.66 -19.27
N VAL A 222 59.55 -18.15 -18.40
CA VAL A 222 59.33 -17.23 -17.26
C VAL A 222 60.33 -16.06 -17.42
N PRO A 223 60.28 -14.93 -16.68
CA PRO A 223 59.24 -13.90 -16.44
C PRO A 223 59.73 -12.48 -16.86
N GLU A 224 58.91 -11.42 -16.75
CA GLU A 224 59.45 -10.06 -16.50
C GLU A 224 58.51 -9.19 -15.64
N VAL A 225 59.19 -8.42 -14.79
CA VAL A 225 58.78 -7.59 -13.65
C VAL A 225 58.08 -6.30 -14.11
N LEU A 226 57.26 -5.68 -13.24
CA LEU A 226 57.10 -4.21 -13.02
C LEU A 226 56.01 -4.05 -11.95
N GLU A 227 56.38 -4.03 -10.67
CA GLU A 227 56.67 -2.85 -9.84
C GLU A 227 55.50 -1.87 -9.68
N SER A 228 55.06 -1.85 -8.42
CA SER A 228 54.29 -0.87 -7.66
C SER A 228 54.79 0.57 -7.76
N ASP A 229 53.87 1.54 -7.80
CA ASP A 229 53.96 2.70 -6.88
C ASP A 229 52.57 3.30 -6.61
N LEU A 230 52.34 3.59 -5.34
CA LEU A 230 51.10 4.02 -4.70
C LEU A 230 51.44 5.36 -4.05
N SER A 231 51.16 6.46 -4.75
CA SER A 231 51.40 7.82 -4.23
C SER A 231 50.19 8.28 -3.42
N VAL A 232 50.47 8.53 -2.15
CA VAL A 232 49.72 9.30 -1.15
C VAL A 232 50.12 10.78 -1.27
N ASP A 233 49.17 11.70 -1.12
CA ASP A 233 49.23 12.98 -0.35
C ASP A 233 47.91 13.74 -0.62
N ASP A 234 47.01 13.96 0.34
CA ASP A 234 47.06 14.89 1.49
C ASP A 234 47.28 16.37 1.12
N SER A 235 46.24 17.19 1.28
CA SER A 235 46.39 18.60 1.71
C SER A 235 45.05 19.25 2.07
N VAL A 236 44.90 19.30 3.37
CA VAL A 236 44.17 20.19 4.28
C VAL A 236 44.02 21.68 3.85
N GLN A 237 42.82 22.22 4.20
CA GLN A 237 42.40 23.58 4.61
C GLN A 237 43.06 24.86 4.03
N ALA A 238 42.24 25.86 3.69
CA ALA A 238 41.90 26.98 4.59
C ALA A 238 41.26 28.18 3.84
N ASP A 239 40.27 28.78 4.53
CA ASP A 239 39.92 30.20 4.65
C ASP A 239 39.87 31.12 3.41
N GLY A 240 38.75 31.84 3.30
CA GLY A 240 38.54 32.91 2.34
C GLY A 240 37.42 33.84 2.80
N SER A 241 37.79 34.80 3.65
CA SER A 241 37.00 36.00 3.97
C SER A 241 36.62 36.80 2.71
N GLY A 242 35.43 37.40 2.74
CA GLY A 242 34.95 38.41 1.78
C GLY A 242 33.58 38.94 2.16
#